data_AF-A0A9C6DK49-F1
#
_entry.id   AF-A0A9C6DK49-F1
#
_cell.length_a   1.000
_cell.length_b   1.000
_cell.length_c   1.000
_cell.angle_alpha   90.00
_cell.angle_beta   90.00
_cell.angle_gamma   90.00
#
_symmetry.space_group_name_H-M   'P 1'
#
loop_
_entity.id
_entity.type
_entity.pdbx_description
1 polymer ?
#
loop_
_entity_poly.entity_id
_entity_poly.type
_entity_poly.pdbx_seq_one_letter_code
_entity_poly.pdbx_strand_id
1 'polypeptide(L)'
;MCFNMNIHMNKKYISLIILTVQNAVLGLSMRYARTRPGDIFVSSTAVLMSEVVKLITCFVLVFNEEGKDLQRFFRTLHKTIIANPIDTLKVCVPSLVYIVQNNLLYVSASHLDAATYQVTYQLKILTTAMFAVIILRKKLLCTQWSALMILVIGIVLVQLAQTVTDNSTEDIGQPEQNRMFGLWAALGACFLSGFAGIYFEKILKGDEISVWMRNVQLSLLSIPFGIVTCFVNDGGKIFANGFFHGYNIFIWYLILLQAGGGLIVAVVVKYADNILKGFATSLAIIISCIASMYIFHFHLTLKFTVGAALVITSIFMYGYNSKNTSTTQKQANFTQCQSDDEKLLP
;
A
#
# COMPACT_ATOMS: atom_id res chain seq x y z
N MET A 1 -25.69 -1.91 -23.90
CA MET A 1 -24.35 -2.51 -23.71
C MET A 1 -23.22 -1.46 -23.81
N CYS A 2 -23.20 -0.57 -24.81
CA CYS A 2 -22.21 0.51 -24.90
C CYS A 2 -22.22 1.52 -23.73
N PHE A 3 -23.37 1.84 -23.14
CA PHE A 3 -23.46 2.77 -22.01
C PHE A 3 -22.78 2.23 -20.73
N ASN A 4 -22.98 0.95 -20.41
CA ASN A 4 -22.28 0.29 -19.29
C ASN A 4 -20.77 0.17 -19.56
N MET A 5 -20.36 -0.10 -20.81
CA MET A 5 -18.94 -0.18 -21.18
C MET A 5 -18.24 1.18 -21.00
N ASN A 6 -18.90 2.28 -21.38
CA ASN A 6 -18.34 3.63 -21.26
C ASN A 6 -18.19 4.05 -19.79
N ILE A 7 -19.15 3.69 -18.94
CA ILE A 7 -19.10 3.92 -17.48
C ILE A 7 -17.95 3.11 -16.85
N HIS A 8 -17.76 1.85 -17.24
CA HIS A 8 -16.66 1.02 -16.73
C HIS A 8 -15.28 1.53 -17.16
N MET A 9 -15.15 2.01 -18.39
CA MET A 9 -13.91 2.63 -18.89
C MET A 9 -13.61 3.93 -18.13
N ASN A 10 -14.61 4.79 -17.94
CA ASN A 10 -14.42 6.06 -17.22
C ASN A 10 -14.01 5.82 -15.75
N LYS A 11 -14.63 4.86 -15.06
CA LYS A 11 -14.23 4.47 -13.70
C LYS A 11 -12.80 3.95 -13.59
N LYS A 12 -12.29 3.24 -14.61
CA LYS A 12 -10.91 2.76 -14.64
C LYS A 12 -9.89 3.90 -14.78
N TYR A 13 -10.10 4.82 -15.71
CA TYR A 13 -9.20 5.96 -15.92
C TYR A 13 -9.26 6.96 -14.75
N ILE A 14 -10.45 7.24 -14.23
CA ILE A 14 -10.61 8.08 -13.04
C ILE A 14 -9.89 7.46 -11.83
N SER A 15 -10.07 6.16 -11.59
CA SER A 15 -9.38 5.45 -10.51
C SER A 15 -7.85 5.47 -10.69
N LEU A 16 -7.37 5.37 -11.93
CA LEU A 16 -5.95 5.47 -12.27
C LEU A 16 -5.37 6.84 -11.92
N ILE A 17 -6.01 7.93 -12.38
CA ILE A 17 -5.57 9.30 -12.12
C ILE A 17 -5.58 9.57 -10.62
N ILE A 18 -6.67 9.22 -9.94
CA ILE A 18 -6.80 9.38 -8.50
C ILE A 18 -5.68 8.62 -7.77
N LEU A 19 -5.41 7.37 -8.16
CA LEU A 19 -4.34 6.57 -7.55
C LEU A 19 -2.94 7.16 -7.79
N THR A 20 -2.67 7.68 -9.00
CA THR A 20 -1.40 8.35 -9.29
C THR A 20 -1.19 9.56 -8.40
N VAL A 21 -2.18 10.47 -8.40
CA VAL A 21 -2.11 11.71 -7.63
C VAL A 21 -2.02 11.39 -6.14
N GLN A 22 -2.86 10.48 -5.65
CA GLN A 22 -2.85 10.07 -4.25
C GLN A 22 -1.50 9.48 -3.84
N ASN A 23 -0.90 8.58 -4.64
CA ASN A 23 0.39 7.96 -4.29
C ASN A 23 1.54 8.97 -4.29
N ALA A 24 1.57 9.91 -5.24
CA ALA A 24 2.60 10.94 -5.30
C ALA A 24 2.47 11.91 -4.12
N VAL A 25 1.25 12.43 -3.92
CA VAL A 25 0.96 13.41 -2.87
C VAL A 25 1.15 12.79 -1.49
N LEU A 26 0.80 11.51 -1.27
CA LEU A 26 1.01 10.84 0.02
C LEU A 26 2.50 10.74 0.37
N GLY A 27 3.35 10.29 -0.56
CA GLY A 27 4.79 10.18 -0.33
C GLY A 27 5.43 11.53 0.02
N LEU A 28 5.12 12.57 -0.77
CA LEU A 28 5.59 13.93 -0.54
C LEU A 28 5.07 14.51 0.79
N SER A 29 3.78 14.32 1.07
CA SER A 29 3.15 14.86 2.29
C SER A 29 3.67 14.18 3.55
N MET A 30 3.93 12.87 3.51
CA MET A 30 4.56 12.15 4.61
C MET A 30 5.97 12.67 4.89
N ARG A 31 6.78 12.90 3.85
CA ARG A 31 8.11 13.51 4.03
C ARG A 31 8.00 14.90 4.64
N TYR A 32 7.19 15.76 4.06
CA TYR A 32 6.98 17.12 4.55
C TYR A 32 6.50 17.14 6.01
N ALA A 33 5.57 16.26 6.38
CA ALA A 33 5.06 16.15 7.75
C ALA A 33 6.16 15.80 8.78
N ARG A 34 7.22 15.11 8.35
CA ARG A 34 8.31 14.61 9.21
C ARG A 34 9.55 15.49 9.18
N THR A 35 9.69 16.39 8.20
CA THR A 35 10.82 17.34 8.10
C THR A 35 10.44 18.79 8.38
N ARG A 36 9.17 19.09 8.65
CA ARG A 36 8.73 20.44 8.97
C ARG A 36 9.35 20.95 10.29
N PRO A 37 9.61 22.26 10.41
CA PRO A 37 9.99 22.87 11.68
C PRO A 37 8.80 22.88 12.65
N GLY A 38 9.07 22.64 13.94
CA GLY A 38 8.07 22.64 15.02
C GLY A 38 7.78 21.23 15.59
N ASP A 39 6.75 21.14 16.42
CA ASP A 39 6.41 19.90 17.11
C ASP A 39 6.05 18.78 16.14
N ILE A 40 6.82 17.70 16.23
CA ILE A 40 6.64 16.51 15.42
C ILE A 40 5.57 15.65 16.07
N PHE A 41 4.49 15.40 15.33
CA PHE A 41 3.42 14.52 15.78
C PHE A 41 3.91 13.07 15.98
N VAL A 42 3.22 12.35 16.85
CA VAL A 42 3.49 10.93 17.08
C VAL A 42 2.92 10.11 15.92
N SER A 43 3.78 9.40 15.19
CA SER A 43 3.36 8.65 13.99
C SER A 43 2.33 7.57 14.30
N SER A 44 2.46 6.88 15.43
CA SER A 44 1.55 5.79 15.83
C SER A 44 0.11 6.27 16.03
N THR A 45 -0.09 7.46 16.59
CA THR A 45 -1.42 8.05 16.76
C THR A 45 -2.05 8.44 15.43
N ALA A 46 -1.25 8.91 14.46
CA ALA A 46 -1.74 9.24 13.10
C ALA A 46 -2.14 7.97 12.33
N VAL A 47 -1.36 6.89 12.45
CA VAL A 47 -1.72 5.58 11.89
C VAL A 47 -3.05 5.09 12.48
N LEU A 48 -3.20 5.13 13.81
CA LEU A 48 -4.45 4.76 14.48
C LEU A 48 -5.64 5.60 13.99
N MET A 49 -5.47 6.92 13.89
CA MET A 49 -6.53 7.79 13.38
C MET A 49 -6.88 7.53 11.92
N SER A 50 -5.92 7.12 11.09
CA SER A 50 -6.22 6.71 9.71
C SER A 50 -7.10 5.45 9.65
N GLU A 51 -6.96 4.52 10.60
CA GLU A 51 -7.84 3.35 10.72
C GLU A 51 -9.26 3.75 11.19
N VAL A 52 -9.36 4.69 12.11
CA VAL A 52 -10.66 5.22 12.57
C VAL A 52 -11.41 5.87 11.41
N VAL A 53 -10.74 6.73 10.62
CA VAL A 53 -11.34 7.35 9.44
C VAL A 53 -11.74 6.30 8.40
N LYS A 54 -10.90 5.28 8.17
CA LYS A 54 -11.24 4.17 7.26
C LYS A 54 -12.46 3.40 7.73
N LEU A 55 -12.57 3.12 9.03
CA LEU A 55 -13.72 2.42 9.61
C LEU A 55 -15.01 3.21 9.39
N ILE A 56 -15.01 4.51 9.72
CA ILE A 56 -16.16 5.40 9.51
C ILE A 56 -16.57 5.41 8.05
N THR A 57 -15.60 5.58 7.15
CA THR A 57 -15.86 5.62 5.70
C THR A 57 -16.43 4.28 5.21
N CYS A 58 -15.88 3.16 5.66
CA CYS A 58 -16.38 1.83 5.27
C CYS A 58 -17.77 1.55 5.83
N PHE A 59 -18.10 2.00 7.04
CA PHE A 59 -19.47 1.90 7.55
C PHE A 59 -20.46 2.66 6.68
N VAL A 60 -20.14 3.88 6.25
CA VAL A 60 -20.98 4.65 5.33
C VAL A 60 -21.15 3.92 3.99
N LEU A 61 -20.09 3.32 3.46
CA LEU A 61 -20.14 2.59 2.20
C LEU A 61 -20.96 1.30 2.30
N VAL A 62 -20.78 0.51 3.37
CA VAL A 62 -21.58 -0.70 3.62
C VAL A 62 -23.04 -0.34 3.85
N PHE A 63 -23.33 0.73 4.60
CA PHE A 63 -24.69 1.21 4.79
C PHE A 63 -25.37 1.58 3.46
N ASN A 64 -24.62 2.18 2.54
CA ASN A 64 -25.12 2.50 1.21
C ASN A 64 -25.28 1.25 0.32
N GLU A 65 -24.39 0.25 0.43
CA GLU A 65 -24.55 -1.04 -0.27
C GLU A 65 -25.80 -1.81 0.17
N GLU A 66 -26.16 -1.73 1.45
CA GLU A 66 -27.34 -2.39 2.02
C GLU A 66 -28.66 -1.63 1.78
N GLY A 67 -28.65 -0.62 0.89
CA GLY A 67 -29.83 0.14 0.52
C GLY A 67 -30.29 1.16 1.57
N LYS A 68 -29.38 1.61 2.45
CA LYS A 68 -29.65 2.55 3.56
C LYS A 68 -30.65 2.02 4.59
N ASP A 69 -30.80 0.69 4.67
CA ASP A 69 -31.62 0.02 5.68
C ASP A 69 -30.76 -0.32 6.91
N LEU A 70 -31.08 0.32 8.05
CA LEU A 70 -30.36 0.13 9.31
C LEU A 70 -30.43 -1.32 9.80
N GLN A 71 -31.57 -1.98 9.62
CA GLN A 71 -31.78 -3.33 10.14
C GLN A 71 -30.98 -4.37 9.34
N ARG A 72 -30.85 -4.17 8.02
CA ARG A 72 -29.96 -4.98 7.17
C ARG A 72 -28.51 -4.72 7.48
N PHE A 73 -28.10 -3.47 7.63
CA PHE A 73 -26.74 -3.09 8.00
C PHE A 73 -26.27 -3.79 9.28
N PHE A 74 -27.04 -3.68 10.38
CA PHE A 74 -26.67 -4.33 11.64
C PHE A 74 -26.71 -5.85 11.55
N ARG A 75 -27.64 -6.43 10.78
CA ARG A 75 -27.70 -7.87 10.55
C ARG A 75 -26.49 -8.38 9.79
N THR A 76 -26.07 -7.70 8.72
CA THR A 76 -24.87 -8.07 7.94
C THR A 76 -23.62 -7.90 8.81
N LEU A 77 -23.52 -6.83 9.60
CA LEU A 77 -22.41 -6.61 10.52
C LEU A 77 -22.31 -7.72 11.57
N HIS A 78 -23.42 -8.07 12.24
CA HIS A 78 -23.44 -9.12 13.25
C HIS A 78 -23.14 -10.49 12.63
N LYS A 79 -23.75 -10.81 11.48
CA LYS A 79 -23.52 -12.08 10.76
C LYS A 79 -22.06 -12.23 10.32
N THR A 80 -21.44 -11.15 9.84
CA THR A 80 -20.10 -11.23 9.26
C THR A 80 -19.00 -11.15 10.30
N ILE A 81 -19.18 -10.32 11.34
CA ILE A 81 -18.15 -10.09 12.36
C ILE A 81 -18.27 -11.08 13.53
N ILE A 82 -19.49 -11.25 14.07
CA ILE A 82 -19.71 -11.98 15.32
C ILE A 82 -20.05 -13.45 15.04
N ALA A 83 -20.94 -13.73 14.09
CA ALA A 83 -21.37 -15.09 13.83
C ALA A 83 -20.31 -15.96 13.12
N ASN A 84 -19.29 -15.35 12.50
CA ASN A 84 -18.19 -16.04 11.83
C ASN A 84 -16.82 -15.71 12.46
N PRO A 85 -16.55 -16.14 13.71
CA PRO A 85 -15.33 -15.75 14.43
C PRO A 85 -14.04 -16.27 13.76
N ILE A 86 -14.09 -17.42 13.10
CA ILE A 86 -12.93 -17.99 12.38
C ILE A 86 -12.52 -17.10 11.21
N ASP A 87 -13.49 -16.53 10.51
CA ASP A 87 -13.25 -15.62 9.40
C ASP A 87 -12.65 -14.30 9.90
N THR A 88 -13.25 -13.72 10.94
CA THR A 88 -12.72 -12.54 11.64
C THR A 88 -11.29 -12.76 12.16
N LEU A 89 -11.00 -13.95 12.70
CA LEU A 89 -9.66 -14.30 13.18
C LEU A 89 -8.63 -14.38 12.04
N LYS A 90 -9.01 -14.85 10.85
CA LYS A 90 -8.13 -14.80 9.67
C LYS A 90 -7.81 -13.35 9.29
N VAL A 91 -8.79 -12.45 9.32
CA VAL A 91 -8.60 -11.01 9.01
C VAL A 91 -7.75 -10.28 10.07
N CYS A 92 -7.66 -10.82 11.29
CA CYS A 92 -6.80 -10.30 12.34
C CYS A 92 -5.32 -10.26 11.93
N VAL A 93 -4.83 -11.29 11.23
CA VAL A 93 -3.43 -11.40 10.80
C VAL A 93 -3.00 -10.22 9.89
N PRO A 94 -3.66 -9.93 8.76
CA PRO A 94 -3.30 -8.79 7.93
C PRO A 94 -3.53 -7.45 8.64
N SER A 95 -4.54 -7.33 9.52
CA SER A 95 -4.78 -6.09 10.26
C SER A 95 -3.60 -5.68 11.15
N LEU A 96 -3.05 -6.62 11.93
CA LEU A 96 -1.86 -6.42 12.76
C LEU A 96 -0.66 -6.03 11.89
N VAL A 97 -0.43 -6.78 10.81
CA VAL A 97 0.69 -6.56 9.91
C VAL A 97 0.62 -5.18 9.24
N TYR A 98 -0.58 -4.73 8.83
CA TYR A 98 -0.76 -3.40 8.25
C TYR A 98 -0.48 -2.26 9.24
N ILE A 99 -0.85 -2.41 10.51
CA ILE A 99 -0.51 -1.42 11.56
C ILE A 99 1.01 -1.29 11.70
N VAL A 100 1.73 -2.41 11.83
CA VAL A 100 3.19 -2.39 11.96
C VAL A 100 3.84 -1.83 10.70
N GLN A 101 3.38 -2.26 9.53
CA GLN A 101 3.83 -1.75 8.23
C GLN A 101 3.68 -0.23 8.14
N ASN A 102 2.50 0.31 8.46
CA ASN A 102 2.23 1.74 8.34
C ASN A 102 3.12 2.56 9.28
N ASN A 103 3.40 2.06 10.49
CA ASN A 103 4.34 2.69 11.41
C ASN A 103 5.77 2.69 10.85
N LEU A 104 6.27 1.55 10.35
CA LEU A 104 7.58 1.47 9.71
C LEU A 104 7.69 2.38 8.48
N LEU A 105 6.58 2.60 7.77
CA LEU A 105 6.52 3.50 6.63
C LEU A 105 6.78 4.96 7.04
N TYR A 106 6.17 5.41 8.15
CA TYR A 106 6.45 6.73 8.73
C TYR A 106 7.89 6.85 9.22
N VAL A 107 8.43 5.79 9.84
CA VAL A 107 9.83 5.76 10.25
C VAL A 107 10.74 5.91 9.03
N SER A 108 10.49 5.18 7.95
CA SER A 108 11.26 5.28 6.72
C SER A 108 11.18 6.67 6.09
N ALA A 109 9.98 7.26 5.96
CA ALA A 109 9.79 8.61 5.42
C ALA A 109 10.46 9.71 6.26
N SER A 110 10.72 9.45 7.55
CA SER A 110 11.45 10.38 8.42
C SER A 110 12.95 10.42 8.11
N HIS A 111 13.51 9.32 7.60
CA HIS A 111 14.95 9.15 7.42
C HIS A 111 15.40 9.09 5.95
N LEU A 112 14.46 8.94 5.01
CA LEU A 112 14.72 8.96 3.57
C LEU A 112 14.04 10.17 2.94
N ASP A 113 14.71 10.79 1.96
CA ASP A 113 14.09 11.80 1.10
C ASP A 113 12.90 11.21 0.33
N ALA A 114 11.96 12.06 -0.07
CA ALA A 114 10.71 11.60 -0.68
C ALA A 114 10.92 10.80 -1.97
N ALA A 115 11.90 11.17 -2.79
CA ALA A 115 12.17 10.52 -4.07
C ALA A 115 12.78 9.10 -3.86
N THR A 116 13.80 8.99 -3.02
CA THR A 116 14.40 7.72 -2.62
C THR A 116 13.40 6.82 -1.92
N TYR A 117 12.61 7.37 -0.97
CA TYR A 117 11.54 6.64 -0.30
C TYR A 117 10.54 6.06 -1.31
N GLN A 118 10.06 6.88 -2.25
CA GLN A 118 9.06 6.48 -3.24
C GLN A 118 9.58 5.34 -4.13
N VAL A 119 10.83 5.43 -4.59
CA VAL A 119 11.43 4.38 -5.43
C VAL A 119 11.73 3.11 -4.63
N THR A 120 12.26 3.25 -3.42
CA THR A 120 12.64 2.10 -2.56
C THR A 120 11.42 1.31 -2.11
N TYR A 121 10.30 1.98 -1.84
CA TYR A 121 9.06 1.32 -1.45
C TYR A 121 8.48 0.42 -2.54
N GLN A 122 8.96 0.53 -3.78
CA GLN A 122 8.59 -0.39 -4.87
C GLN A 122 9.16 -1.78 -4.70
N LEU A 123 10.12 -2.00 -3.78
CA LEU A 123 10.57 -3.34 -3.40
C LEU A 123 9.42 -4.22 -2.91
N LYS A 124 8.31 -3.63 -2.45
CA LYS A 124 7.07 -4.37 -2.15
C LYS A 124 6.61 -5.27 -3.31
N ILE A 125 6.94 -4.95 -4.57
CA ILE A 125 6.61 -5.78 -5.73
C ILE A 125 7.34 -7.12 -5.66
N LEU A 126 8.62 -7.11 -5.28
CA LEU A 126 9.42 -8.33 -5.08
C LEU A 126 8.84 -9.20 -3.98
N THR A 127 8.58 -8.61 -2.80
CA THR A 127 8.05 -9.36 -1.65
C THR A 127 6.64 -9.89 -1.94
N THR A 128 5.79 -9.08 -2.58
CA THR A 128 4.45 -9.51 -3.02
C THR A 128 4.55 -10.68 -4.00
N ALA A 129 5.46 -10.63 -4.98
CA ALA A 129 5.64 -11.71 -5.94
C ALA A 129 6.12 -13.00 -5.26
N MET A 130 7.08 -12.89 -4.34
CA MET A 130 7.57 -14.03 -3.54
C MET A 130 6.43 -14.67 -2.73
N PHE A 131 5.65 -13.88 -2.00
CA PHE A 131 4.51 -14.39 -1.24
C PHE A 131 3.39 -14.93 -2.14
N ALA A 132 3.18 -14.36 -3.33
CA ALA A 132 2.20 -14.89 -4.28
C ALA A 132 2.58 -16.30 -4.77
N VAL A 133 3.87 -16.57 -4.97
CA VAL A 133 4.35 -17.92 -5.31
C VAL A 133 4.19 -18.87 -4.12
N ILE A 134 4.55 -18.44 -2.92
CA ILE A 134 4.54 -19.31 -1.73
C ILE A 134 3.11 -19.61 -1.24
N ILE A 135 2.28 -18.56 -1.06
CA ILE A 135 0.97 -18.64 -0.38
C ILE A 135 -0.16 -18.97 -1.36
N LEU A 136 -0.15 -18.35 -2.55
CA LEU A 136 -1.18 -18.55 -3.59
C LEU A 136 -0.77 -19.58 -4.64
N ARG A 137 0.45 -20.14 -4.56
CA ARG A 137 0.99 -21.10 -5.53
C ARG A 137 0.90 -20.60 -6.98
N LYS A 138 1.03 -19.29 -7.19
CA LYS A 138 1.08 -18.71 -8.54
C LYS A 138 2.39 -19.12 -9.21
N LYS A 139 2.32 -19.51 -10.49
CA LYS A 139 3.51 -19.73 -11.32
C LYS A 139 3.90 -18.39 -11.94
N LEU A 140 5.16 -17.99 -11.85
CA LEU A 140 5.68 -16.78 -12.50
C LEU A 140 6.45 -17.15 -13.76
N LEU A 141 6.29 -16.34 -14.80
CA LEU A 141 7.06 -16.46 -16.04
C LEU A 141 8.53 -16.08 -15.81
N CYS A 142 9.44 -16.63 -16.62
CA CYS A 142 10.86 -16.26 -16.58
C CYS A 142 11.06 -14.74 -16.78
N THR A 143 10.24 -14.13 -17.64
CA THR A 143 10.23 -12.68 -17.86
C THR A 143 9.78 -11.87 -16.64
N GLN A 144 8.95 -12.45 -15.76
CA GLN A 144 8.58 -11.80 -14.51
C GLN A 144 9.72 -11.87 -13.50
N TRP A 145 10.44 -12.99 -13.43
CA TRP A 145 11.64 -13.11 -12.60
C TRP A 145 12.74 -12.14 -13.04
N SER A 146 12.97 -11.99 -14.36
CA SER A 146 13.93 -11.01 -14.85
C SER A 146 13.49 -9.57 -14.54
N ALA A 147 12.20 -9.25 -14.65
CA ALA A 147 11.67 -7.97 -14.20
C ALA A 147 11.97 -7.71 -12.72
N LEU A 148 11.78 -8.70 -11.85
CA LEU A 148 12.08 -8.58 -10.41
C LEU A 148 13.58 -8.36 -10.15
N MET A 149 14.48 -8.97 -10.93
CA MET A 149 15.92 -8.70 -10.81
C MET A 149 16.26 -7.26 -11.23
N ILE A 150 15.67 -6.77 -12.33
CA ILE A 150 15.83 -5.38 -12.78
C ILE A 150 15.34 -4.40 -11.70
N LEU A 151 14.25 -4.73 -10.99
CA LEU A 151 13.74 -3.94 -9.88
C LEU A 151 14.80 -3.76 -8.79
N VAL A 152 15.41 -4.87 -8.36
CA VAL A 152 16.42 -4.87 -7.29
C VAL A 152 17.64 -4.07 -7.72
N ILE A 153 18.13 -4.27 -8.94
CA ILE A 153 19.27 -3.50 -9.49
C ILE A 153 18.95 -2.01 -9.50
N GLY A 154 17.75 -1.62 -9.96
CA GLY A 154 17.33 -0.22 -10.00
C GLY A 154 17.27 0.42 -8.61
N ILE A 155 16.71 -0.29 -7.61
CA ILE A 155 16.64 0.19 -6.23
C ILE A 155 18.03 0.32 -5.61
N VAL A 156 18.91 -0.67 -5.80
CA VAL A 156 20.30 -0.62 -5.32
C VAL A 156 21.02 0.58 -5.94
N LEU A 157 20.85 0.82 -7.24
CA LEU A 157 21.48 1.95 -7.92
C LEU A 157 20.98 3.31 -7.39
N VAL A 158 19.67 3.45 -7.13
CA VAL A 158 19.10 4.64 -6.49
C VAL A 158 19.68 4.86 -5.10
N GLN A 159 19.80 3.79 -4.30
CA GLN A 159 20.36 3.90 -2.95
C GLN A 159 21.84 4.28 -2.98
N LEU A 160 22.64 3.67 -3.85
CA LEU A 160 24.06 4.00 -4.02
C LEU A 160 24.29 5.42 -4.54
N ALA A 161 23.41 5.93 -5.42
CA ALA A 161 23.52 7.29 -5.95
C ALA A 161 23.53 8.34 -4.84
N GLN A 162 22.77 8.07 -3.79
CA GLN A 162 22.47 9.01 -2.74
C GLN A 162 23.45 8.90 -1.56
N THR A 163 23.98 7.70 -1.25
CA THR A 163 25.10 7.55 -0.30
C THR A 163 26.33 8.39 -0.69
N VAL A 164 26.55 8.61 -1.99
CA VAL A 164 27.69 9.40 -2.48
C VAL A 164 27.48 10.91 -2.32
N THR A 165 26.23 11.38 -2.36
CA THR A 165 25.89 12.81 -2.25
C THR A 165 26.00 13.32 -0.81
N ASP A 166 25.64 12.49 0.18
CA ASP A 166 25.64 12.86 1.61
C ASP A 166 27.06 13.11 2.17
N ASN A 167 28.10 12.49 1.60
CA ASN A 167 29.49 12.68 2.05
C ASN A 167 30.08 14.07 1.71
N SER A 168 29.31 14.96 1.06
CA SER A 168 29.81 16.23 0.50
C SER A 168 29.27 17.48 1.21
N THR A 169 28.37 17.38 2.19
CA THR A 169 27.78 18.55 2.88
C THR A 169 27.40 18.19 4.31
N GLU A 170 28.26 18.55 5.27
CA GLU A 170 27.88 18.68 6.68
C GLU A 170 27.01 19.95 6.82
N ASP A 171 25.68 19.79 6.87
CA ASP A 171 24.78 20.91 7.12
C ASP A 171 24.25 20.85 8.56
N ILE A 172 24.56 21.89 9.33
CA ILE A 172 24.33 21.99 10.78
C ILE A 172 22.86 22.36 10.99
N GLY A 173 22.05 21.43 11.51
CA GLY A 173 20.72 21.75 12.09
C GLY A 173 19.52 20.95 11.57
N GLN A 174 19.70 19.94 10.71
CA GLN A 174 18.59 19.04 10.36
C GLN A 174 18.48 17.87 11.34
N PRO A 175 17.25 17.33 11.57
CA PRO A 175 17.05 16.17 12.44
C PRO A 175 17.97 15.01 12.01
N GLU A 176 18.49 14.26 12.99
CA GLU A 176 19.46 13.18 12.81
C GLU A 176 18.92 12.08 11.85
N GLN A 177 19.19 12.23 10.55
CA GLN A 177 18.68 11.33 9.52
C GLN A 177 19.61 10.13 9.36
N ASN A 178 19.34 9.06 10.10
CA ASN A 178 20.02 7.78 9.89
C ASN A 178 19.43 7.02 8.68
N ARG A 179 20.05 7.21 7.52
CA ARG A 179 19.64 6.59 6.24
C ARG A 179 19.54 5.07 6.28
N MET A 180 20.50 4.39 6.91
CA MET A 180 20.48 2.92 7.02
C MET A 180 19.27 2.46 7.83
N PHE A 181 18.95 3.16 8.91
CA PHE A 181 17.75 2.87 9.70
C PHE A 181 16.47 3.08 8.86
N GLY A 182 16.40 4.16 8.09
CA GLY A 182 15.31 4.42 7.13
C GLY A 182 15.15 3.34 6.06
N LEU A 183 16.27 2.81 5.55
CA LEU A 183 16.30 1.71 4.58
C LEU A 183 15.79 0.41 5.21
N TRP A 184 16.30 0.01 6.38
CA TRP A 184 15.83 -1.19 7.07
C TRP A 184 14.34 -1.10 7.42
N ALA A 185 13.86 0.08 7.82
CA ALA A 185 12.44 0.33 8.03
C ALA A 185 11.63 0.15 6.73
N ALA A 186 12.11 0.67 5.59
CA ALA A 186 11.48 0.47 4.27
C ALA A 186 11.46 -1.00 3.85
N LEU A 187 12.56 -1.73 4.04
CA LEU A 187 12.66 -3.16 3.72
C LEU A 187 11.65 -3.97 4.55
N GLY A 188 11.59 -3.72 5.86
CA GLY A 188 10.61 -4.32 6.77
C GLY A 188 9.18 -4.01 6.34
N ALA A 189 8.87 -2.74 6.07
CA ALA A 189 7.56 -2.32 5.59
C ALA A 189 7.19 -3.00 4.25
N CYS A 190 8.13 -3.15 3.32
CA CYS A 190 7.90 -3.83 2.05
C CYS A 190 7.60 -5.33 2.25
N PHE A 191 8.30 -6.00 3.16
CA PHE A 191 8.07 -7.42 3.44
C PHE A 191 6.70 -7.64 4.07
N LEU A 192 6.36 -6.85 5.08
CA LEU A 192 5.03 -6.87 5.72
C LEU A 192 3.92 -6.52 4.72
N SER A 193 4.15 -5.54 3.84
CA SER A 193 3.21 -5.18 2.77
C SER A 193 2.93 -6.32 1.80
N GLY A 194 3.98 -7.03 1.39
CA GLY A 194 3.84 -8.15 0.46
C GLY A 194 3.08 -9.30 1.10
N PHE A 195 3.39 -9.62 2.35
CA PHE A 195 2.70 -10.67 3.11
C PHE A 195 1.23 -10.33 3.32
N ALA A 196 0.93 -9.18 3.96
CA ALA A 196 -0.45 -8.79 4.26
C ALA A 196 -1.28 -8.62 3.00
N GLY A 197 -0.71 -8.05 1.92
CA GLY A 197 -1.39 -7.90 0.64
C GLY A 197 -1.82 -9.24 0.03
N ILE A 198 -0.92 -10.22 -0.04
CA ILE A 198 -1.23 -11.55 -0.59
C ILE A 198 -2.17 -12.34 0.33
N TYR A 199 -1.99 -12.22 1.64
CA TYR A 199 -2.87 -12.86 2.61
C TYR A 199 -4.29 -12.28 2.52
N PHE A 200 -4.43 -10.96 2.42
CA PHE A 200 -5.72 -10.30 2.21
C PHE A 200 -6.33 -10.65 0.85
N GLU A 201 -5.55 -10.73 -0.24
CA GLU A 201 -6.01 -11.21 -1.54
C GLU A 201 -6.58 -12.64 -1.45
N LYS A 202 -5.92 -13.51 -0.68
CA LYS A 202 -6.38 -14.90 -0.45
C LYS A 202 -7.73 -14.94 0.25
N ILE A 203 -7.93 -14.12 1.29
CA ILE A 203 -9.22 -14.03 2.00
C ILE A 203 -10.30 -13.46 1.09
N LEU A 204 -9.99 -12.37 0.36
CA LEU A 204 -10.96 -11.68 -0.48
C LEU A 204 -11.47 -12.57 -1.63
N LYS A 205 -10.63 -13.46 -2.15
CA LYS A 205 -11.00 -14.40 -3.22
C LYS A 205 -11.65 -15.68 -2.70
N GLY A 206 -11.57 -15.96 -1.40
CA GLY A 206 -12.12 -17.17 -0.79
C GLY A 206 -13.60 -17.06 -0.44
N ASP A 207 -14.13 -15.84 -0.28
CA ASP A 207 -15.46 -15.60 0.28
C ASP A 207 -16.26 -14.57 -0.53
N GLU A 208 -17.59 -14.66 -0.52
CA GLU A 208 -18.50 -13.72 -1.23
C GLU A 208 -18.70 -12.37 -0.51
N ILE A 209 -17.93 -12.11 0.55
CA ILE A 209 -18.07 -10.92 1.38
C ILE A 209 -17.63 -9.67 0.61
N SER A 210 -18.41 -8.58 0.74
CA SER A 210 -18.09 -7.31 0.06
C SER A 210 -16.73 -6.75 0.48
N VAL A 211 -16.04 -6.09 -0.45
CA VAL A 211 -14.71 -5.50 -0.20
C VAL A 211 -14.76 -4.47 0.92
N TRP A 212 -15.88 -3.74 1.06
CA TRP A 212 -16.05 -2.77 2.13
C TRP A 212 -16.29 -3.45 3.48
N MET A 213 -17.07 -4.53 3.52
CA MET A 213 -17.23 -5.31 4.76
C MET A 213 -15.91 -5.94 5.22
N ARG A 214 -15.06 -6.40 4.28
CA ARG A 214 -13.70 -6.83 4.60
C ARG A 214 -12.84 -5.70 5.15
N ASN A 215 -12.95 -4.49 4.61
CA ASN A 215 -12.25 -3.32 5.14
C ASN A 215 -12.81 -2.85 6.50
N VAL A 216 -14.10 -3.05 6.77
CA VAL A 216 -14.69 -2.87 8.10
C VAL A 216 -14.04 -3.84 9.09
N GLN A 217 -14.04 -5.15 8.80
CA GLN A 217 -13.40 -6.14 9.67
C GLN A 217 -11.92 -5.78 9.91
N LEU A 218 -11.19 -5.42 8.85
CA LEU A 218 -9.79 -5.07 8.94
C LEU A 218 -9.57 -3.82 9.81
N SER A 219 -10.31 -2.74 9.58
CA SER A 219 -10.15 -1.49 10.35
C SER A 219 -10.61 -1.65 11.80
N LEU A 220 -11.70 -2.39 12.04
CA LEU A 220 -12.22 -2.67 13.38
C LEU A 220 -11.20 -3.45 14.22
N LEU A 221 -10.55 -4.45 13.63
CA LEU A 221 -9.51 -5.23 14.31
C LEU A 221 -8.20 -4.44 14.45
N SER A 222 -7.85 -3.58 13.49
CA SER A 222 -6.67 -2.73 13.55
C SER A 222 -6.71 -1.70 14.69
N ILE A 223 -7.87 -1.20 15.10
CA ILE A 223 -7.99 -0.14 16.13
C ILE A 223 -7.44 -0.61 17.50
N PRO A 224 -7.88 -1.73 18.09
CA PRO A 224 -7.30 -2.25 19.33
C PRO A 224 -5.78 -2.43 19.25
N PHE A 225 -5.27 -3.03 18.17
CA PHE A 225 -3.82 -3.18 17.98
C PHE A 225 -3.10 -1.84 17.82
N GLY A 226 -3.70 -0.88 17.14
CA GLY A 226 -3.18 0.47 16.99
C GLY A 226 -3.10 1.19 18.33
N ILE A 227 -4.11 1.06 19.19
CA ILE A 227 -4.11 1.58 20.56
C ILE A 227 -2.95 0.98 21.36
N VAL A 228 -2.83 -0.36 21.38
CA VAL A 228 -1.71 -1.05 22.05
C VAL A 228 -0.36 -0.55 21.52
N THR A 229 -0.23 -0.43 20.20
CA THR A 229 1.01 0.05 19.57
C THR A 229 1.35 1.49 19.99
N CYS A 230 0.35 2.37 20.08
CA CYS A 230 0.56 3.76 20.55
C CYS A 230 1.12 3.78 21.97
N PHE A 231 0.52 3.03 22.90
CA PHE A 231 0.92 3.05 24.30
C PHE A 231 2.24 2.29 24.56
N VAL A 232 2.51 1.22 23.83
CA VAL A 232 3.76 0.44 23.98
C VAL A 232 4.96 1.19 23.41
N ASN A 233 4.83 1.79 22.22
CA ASN A 233 5.98 2.43 21.55
C ASN A 233 6.17 3.90 21.94
N ASP A 234 5.06 4.64 22.07
CA ASP A 234 5.08 6.10 22.25
C ASP A 234 4.35 6.55 23.52
N GLY A 235 4.02 5.62 24.42
CA GLY A 235 3.28 5.91 25.66
C GLY A 235 3.89 7.05 26.46
N GLY A 236 5.20 7.05 26.68
CA GLY A 236 5.88 8.12 27.41
C GLY A 236 5.68 9.50 26.78
N LYS A 237 5.75 9.61 25.44
CA LYS A 237 5.51 10.87 24.71
C LYS A 237 4.04 11.28 24.75
N ILE A 238 3.14 10.30 24.63
CA ILE A 238 1.69 10.53 24.68
C ILE A 238 1.25 11.01 26.07
N PHE A 239 1.81 10.43 27.14
CA PHE A 239 1.51 10.84 28.50
C PHE A 239 2.10 12.22 28.85
N ALA A 240 3.30 12.53 28.34
CA ALA A 240 3.94 13.83 28.59
C ALA A 240 3.31 14.98 27.79
N ASN A 241 3.05 14.77 26.50
CA ASN A 241 2.69 15.86 25.57
C ASN A 241 1.22 15.80 25.11
N GLY A 242 0.52 14.70 25.38
CA GLY A 242 -0.83 14.43 24.92
C GLY A 242 -0.89 13.64 23.61
N PHE A 243 -2.00 12.93 23.39
CA PHE A 243 -2.22 12.06 22.21
C PHE A 243 -2.21 12.83 20.88
N PHE A 244 -2.74 14.06 20.88
CA PHE A 244 -2.84 14.92 19.70
C PHE A 244 -1.71 15.96 19.62
N HIS A 245 -0.60 15.74 20.30
CA HIS A 245 0.53 16.64 20.25
C HIS A 245 1.08 16.78 18.83
N GLY A 246 1.36 18.01 18.39
CA GLY A 246 1.82 18.31 17.04
C GLY A 246 0.74 18.18 15.94
N TYR A 247 -0.52 17.93 16.29
CA TYR A 247 -1.59 17.89 15.29
C TYR A 247 -1.96 19.30 14.83
N ASN A 248 -1.97 19.49 13.52
CA ASN A 248 -2.51 20.68 12.88
C ASN A 248 -3.37 20.25 11.68
N ILE A 249 -3.94 21.23 10.96
CA ILE A 249 -4.80 20.98 9.79
C ILE A 249 -4.08 20.10 8.76
N PHE A 250 -2.77 20.28 8.59
CA PHE A 250 -1.98 19.46 7.66
C PHE A 250 -1.87 17.99 8.09
N ILE A 251 -1.74 17.69 9.39
CA ILE A 251 -1.73 16.31 9.88
C ILE A 251 -3.10 15.65 9.67
N TRP A 252 -4.20 16.37 9.92
CA TRP A 252 -5.54 15.85 9.63
C TRP A 252 -5.73 15.58 8.13
N TYR A 253 -5.26 16.49 7.27
CA TYR A 253 -5.21 16.27 5.82
C TYR A 253 -4.41 14.99 5.47
N LEU A 254 -3.24 14.78 6.07
CA LEU A 254 -2.42 13.61 5.84
C LEU A 254 -3.12 12.31 6.27
N ILE A 255 -3.80 12.33 7.42
CA ILE A 255 -4.59 11.20 7.92
C ILE A 255 -5.72 10.85 6.95
N LEU A 256 -6.45 11.86 6.45
CA LEU A 256 -7.48 11.67 5.43
C LEU A 256 -6.92 11.12 4.12
N LEU A 257 -5.77 11.63 3.68
CA LEU A 257 -5.08 11.17 2.48
C LEU A 257 -4.61 9.71 2.60
N GLN A 258 -4.08 9.32 3.76
CA GLN A 258 -3.66 7.95 4.04
C GLN A 258 -4.85 6.99 4.11
N ALA A 259 -5.92 7.39 4.80
CA ALA A 259 -7.16 6.63 4.90
C ALA A 259 -7.79 6.43 3.51
N GLY A 260 -7.95 7.52 2.75
CA GLY A 260 -8.45 7.49 1.38
C GLY A 260 -7.59 6.63 0.46
N GLY A 261 -6.27 6.74 0.56
CA GLY A 261 -5.31 5.91 -0.19
C GLY A 261 -5.52 4.41 0.03
N GLY A 262 -5.70 3.98 1.27
CA GLY A 262 -5.98 2.57 1.59
C GLY A 262 -7.26 2.06 0.92
N LEU A 263 -8.32 2.87 0.92
CA LEU A 263 -9.60 2.53 0.28
C LEU A 263 -9.52 2.54 -1.24
N ILE A 264 -8.83 3.52 -1.83
CA ILE A 264 -8.57 3.60 -3.27
C ILE A 264 -7.82 2.34 -3.72
N VAL A 265 -6.81 1.88 -2.96
CA VAL A 265 -6.09 0.64 -3.27
C VAL A 265 -7.04 -0.56 -3.29
N ALA A 266 -7.99 -0.66 -2.36
CA ALA A 266 -8.99 -1.74 -2.36
C ALA A 266 -9.89 -1.69 -3.60
N VAL A 267 -10.33 -0.51 -4.02
CA VAL A 267 -11.11 -0.31 -5.26
C VAL A 267 -10.28 -0.69 -6.49
N VAL A 268 -9.01 -0.26 -6.56
CA VAL A 268 -8.09 -0.57 -7.66
C VAL A 268 -7.85 -2.07 -7.77
N VAL A 269 -7.65 -2.77 -6.65
CA VAL A 269 -7.51 -4.24 -6.64
C VAL A 269 -8.76 -4.92 -7.21
N LYS A 270 -9.95 -4.35 -6.99
CA LYS A 270 -11.22 -4.90 -7.50
C LYS A 270 -11.44 -4.61 -8.99
N TYR A 271 -11.03 -3.43 -9.49
CA TYR A 271 -11.49 -2.93 -10.80
C TYR A 271 -10.39 -2.62 -11.83
N ALA A 272 -9.12 -2.55 -11.43
CA ALA A 272 -8.01 -2.19 -12.31
C ALA A 272 -7.07 -3.36 -12.59
N ASP A 273 -6.53 -3.38 -13.81
CA ASP A 273 -5.52 -4.36 -14.21
C ASP A 273 -4.17 -4.03 -13.54
N ASN A 274 -3.34 -5.05 -13.30
CA ASN A 274 -1.98 -4.89 -12.77
C ASN A 274 -1.11 -3.95 -13.63
N ILE A 275 -1.36 -3.90 -14.94
CA ILE A 275 -0.70 -2.98 -15.88
C ILE A 275 -1.05 -1.52 -15.56
N LEU A 276 -2.33 -1.22 -15.34
CA LEU A 276 -2.80 0.14 -15.00
C LEU A 276 -2.20 0.58 -13.67
N LYS A 277 -2.23 -0.29 -12.66
CA LYS A 277 -1.57 0.00 -11.38
C LYS A 277 -0.07 0.31 -11.56
N GLY A 278 0.60 -0.40 -12.47
CA GLY A 278 1.97 -0.12 -12.87
C GLY A 278 2.14 1.28 -13.45
N PHE A 279 1.32 1.67 -14.45
CA PHE A 279 1.31 3.04 -15.00
C PHE A 279 1.14 4.10 -13.92
N ALA A 280 0.15 3.93 -13.05
CA ALA A 280 -0.13 4.92 -12.01
C ALA A 280 1.05 5.09 -11.05
N THR A 281 1.71 3.99 -10.69
CA THR A 281 2.83 4.02 -9.77
C THR A 281 4.09 4.61 -10.41
N SER A 282 4.37 4.27 -11.66
CA SER A 282 5.48 4.86 -12.42
C SER A 282 5.32 6.37 -12.58
N LEU A 283 4.12 6.84 -12.92
CA LEU A 283 3.84 8.27 -13.01
C LEU A 283 3.94 8.96 -11.64
N ALA A 284 3.52 8.29 -10.56
CA ALA A 284 3.68 8.81 -9.21
C ALA A 284 5.15 8.95 -8.81
N ILE A 285 6.03 8.02 -9.21
CA ILE A 285 7.48 8.14 -9.00
C ILE A 285 8.01 9.39 -9.71
N ILE A 286 7.68 9.57 -11.00
CA ILE A 286 8.15 10.73 -11.79
C ILE A 286 7.68 12.05 -11.16
N ILE A 287 6.39 12.14 -10.81
CA ILE A 287 5.82 13.33 -10.16
C ILE A 287 6.52 13.60 -8.82
N SER A 288 6.74 12.55 -8.00
CA SER A 288 7.41 12.69 -6.71
C SER A 288 8.86 13.15 -6.85
N CYS A 289 9.58 12.65 -7.85
CA CYS A 289 10.94 13.12 -8.16
C CYS A 289 10.96 14.59 -8.56
N ILE A 290 10.09 14.98 -9.52
CA ILE A 290 9.99 16.36 -9.98
C ILE A 290 9.63 17.30 -8.83
N ALA A 291 8.60 16.96 -8.06
CA ALA A 291 8.19 17.72 -6.90
C ALA A 291 9.32 17.79 -5.85
N SER A 292 10.08 16.72 -5.64
CA SER A 292 11.19 16.73 -4.68
C SER A 292 12.33 17.67 -5.08
N MET A 293 12.59 17.83 -6.38
CA MET A 293 13.58 18.80 -6.87
C MET A 293 13.19 20.24 -6.51
N TYR A 294 11.90 20.58 -6.63
CA TYR A 294 11.41 21.94 -6.37
C TYR A 294 11.10 22.21 -4.89
N ILE A 295 10.51 21.25 -4.17
CA ILE A 295 10.03 21.42 -2.79
C ILE A 295 11.13 21.15 -1.77
N PHE A 296 11.97 20.15 -2.02
CA PHE A 296 12.99 19.69 -1.06
C PHE A 296 14.42 19.94 -1.56
N HIS A 297 14.59 20.69 -2.65
CA HIS A 297 15.88 20.97 -3.28
C HIS A 297 16.71 19.70 -3.59
N PHE A 298 16.03 18.62 -3.95
CA PHE A 298 16.67 17.33 -4.22
C PHE A 298 17.55 17.39 -5.48
N HIS A 299 18.82 16.99 -5.37
CA HIS A 299 19.75 16.94 -6.50
C HIS A 299 19.64 15.62 -7.26
N LEU A 300 19.18 15.70 -8.51
CA LEU A 300 19.04 14.56 -9.40
C LEU A 300 20.42 14.12 -9.94
N THR A 301 20.93 12.99 -9.45
CA THR A 301 22.15 12.37 -9.97
C THR A 301 21.87 11.45 -11.16
N LEU A 302 22.81 11.32 -12.08
CA LEU A 302 22.67 10.40 -13.22
C LEU A 302 22.44 8.94 -12.78
N LYS A 303 23.13 8.51 -11.72
CA LYS A 303 22.92 7.18 -11.10
C LYS A 303 21.48 7.02 -10.60
N PHE A 304 20.92 8.05 -9.95
CA PHE A 304 19.53 8.04 -9.48
C PHE A 304 18.57 7.92 -10.65
N THR A 305 18.75 8.71 -11.72
CA THR A 305 17.89 8.68 -12.91
C THR A 305 17.89 7.31 -13.60
N VAL A 306 19.07 6.72 -13.79
CA VAL A 306 19.19 5.37 -14.37
C VAL A 306 18.49 4.34 -13.47
N GLY A 307 18.69 4.42 -12.15
CA GLY A 307 18.06 3.51 -11.19
C GLY A 307 16.53 3.62 -11.20
N ALA A 308 16.00 4.85 -11.20
CA ALA A 308 14.56 5.10 -11.29
C ALA A 308 13.97 4.60 -12.61
N ALA A 309 14.67 4.78 -13.74
CA ALA A 309 14.26 4.26 -15.04
C ALA A 309 14.21 2.71 -15.07
N LEU A 310 15.18 2.04 -14.45
CA LEU A 310 15.15 0.58 -14.30
C LEU A 310 13.97 0.11 -13.46
N VAL A 311 13.68 0.79 -12.34
CA VAL A 311 12.51 0.47 -11.50
C VAL A 311 11.21 0.64 -12.28
N ILE A 312 11.03 1.75 -12.99
CA ILE A 312 9.86 2.00 -13.84
C ILE A 312 9.72 0.90 -14.92
N THR A 313 10.81 0.58 -15.61
CA THR A 313 10.84 -0.47 -16.63
C THR A 313 10.43 -1.83 -16.06
N SER A 314 10.95 -2.17 -14.89
CA SER A 314 10.57 -3.40 -14.17
C SER A 314 9.08 -3.45 -13.83
N ILE A 315 8.52 -2.35 -13.33
CA ILE A 315 7.08 -2.27 -12.98
C ILE A 315 6.22 -2.60 -14.20
N PHE A 316 6.56 -2.05 -15.37
CA PHE A 316 5.86 -2.33 -16.62
C PHE A 316 6.03 -3.77 -17.10
N MET A 317 7.27 -4.27 -17.10
CA MET A 317 7.59 -5.61 -17.54
C MET A 317 6.90 -6.68 -16.67
N TYR A 318 6.84 -6.46 -15.35
CA TYR A 318 6.13 -7.33 -14.42
C TYR A 318 4.61 -7.24 -14.62
N GLY A 319 4.07 -6.03 -14.75
CA GLY A 319 2.64 -5.77 -14.91
C GLY A 319 2.06 -6.39 -16.19
N TYR A 320 2.77 -6.24 -17.32
CA TYR A 320 2.35 -6.78 -18.62
C TYR A 320 2.25 -8.31 -18.59
N ASN A 321 3.30 -8.96 -18.11
CA ASN A 321 3.37 -10.42 -18.09
C ASN A 321 2.41 -11.04 -17.06
N SER A 322 2.11 -10.36 -15.95
CA SER A 322 1.16 -10.82 -14.93
C SER A 322 -0.27 -11.01 -15.45
N LYS A 323 -0.70 -10.16 -16.39
CA LYS A 323 -2.01 -10.30 -17.03
C LYS A 323 -2.08 -11.59 -17.86
N ASN A 324 -1.03 -11.86 -18.63
CA ASN A 324 -0.95 -13.06 -19.48
C ASN A 324 -0.97 -14.33 -18.62
N THR A 325 -0.19 -14.39 -17.54
CA THR A 325 -0.18 -15.55 -16.64
C THR A 325 -1.54 -15.82 -15.99
N SER A 326 -2.27 -14.77 -15.61
CA SER A 326 -3.60 -14.91 -15.00
C SER A 326 -4.62 -15.48 -15.99
N THR A 327 -4.52 -15.08 -17.27
CA THR A 327 -5.35 -15.63 -18.36
C THR A 327 -5.00 -17.09 -18.64
N THR A 328 -3.70 -17.41 -18.75
CA THR A 328 -3.23 -18.78 -19.01
C THR A 328 -3.57 -19.74 -17.86
N GLN A 329 -3.45 -19.32 -16.59
CA GLN A 329 -3.85 -20.14 -15.45
C GLN A 329 -5.35 -20.40 -15.40
N LYS A 330 -6.19 -19.40 -15.73
CA LYS A 330 -7.64 -19.61 -15.84
C LYS A 330 -7.97 -20.64 -16.92
N GLN A 331 -7.39 -20.50 -18.12
CA GLN A 331 -7.59 -21.47 -19.20
C GLN A 331 -7.13 -22.88 -18.80
N ALA A 332 -5.94 -23.03 -18.19
CA ALA A 332 -5.44 -24.33 -17.75
C ALA A 332 -6.37 -24.99 -16.70
N ASN A 333 -6.88 -24.23 -15.73
CA ASN A 333 -7.83 -24.76 -14.74
C ASN A 333 -9.17 -25.16 -15.37
N PHE A 334 -9.66 -24.41 -16.37
CA PHE A 334 -10.88 -24.77 -17.10
C PHE A 334 -10.70 -26.05 -17.91
N THR A 335 -9.57 -26.21 -18.61
CA THR A 335 -9.25 -27.44 -19.36
C THR A 335 -9.09 -28.63 -18.42
N GLN A 336 -8.52 -28.41 -17.23
CA GLN A 336 -8.38 -29.47 -16.23
C GLN A 336 -9.73 -29.91 -15.64
N CYS A 337 -10.62 -28.97 -15.28
CA CYS A 337 -12.00 -29.32 -14.88
C CYS A 337 -12.73 -30.10 -15.99
N GLN A 338 -12.63 -29.68 -17.26
CA GLN A 338 -13.25 -30.41 -18.37
C GLN A 338 -12.69 -31.83 -18.52
N SER A 339 -11.38 -32.01 -18.35
CA SER A 339 -10.77 -33.34 -18.42
C SER A 339 -11.09 -34.25 -17.23
N ASP A 340 -11.39 -33.66 -16.06
CA ASP A 340 -11.81 -34.40 -14.88
C ASP A 340 -13.30 -34.79 -14.99
N ASP A 341 -14.14 -33.91 -15.54
CA ASP A 341 -15.56 -34.20 -15.84
C ASP A 341 -15.70 -35.29 -16.93
N GLU A 342 -14.84 -35.29 -17.95
CA GLU A 342 -14.83 -36.30 -19.01
C GLU A 342 -14.37 -37.70 -18.52
N LYS A 343 -13.61 -37.76 -17.43
CA LYS A 343 -13.22 -39.03 -16.76
C LYS A 343 -14.27 -39.56 -15.77
N LEU A 344 -15.28 -38.75 -15.45
CA LEU A 344 -16.36 -39.10 -14.52
C LEU A 344 -17.65 -39.55 -15.25
N LEU A 345 -17.67 -39.52 -16.58
CA LEU A 345 -18.74 -40.11 -17.39
C LEU A 345 -18.47 -41.61 -17.62
N PRO A 346 -19.42 -42.50 -17.26
CA PRO A 346 -19.24 -43.95 -17.30
C PRO A 346 -19.20 -44.54 -18.72
#